data_AF-G8JKD8-F1
#
_entry.id   AF-G8JKD8-F1
#
_cell.length_a   1.000
_cell.length_b   1.000
_cell.length_c   1.000
_cell.angle_alpha   90.00
_cell.angle_beta   90.00
_cell.angle_gamma   90.00
#
_symmetry.space_group_name_H-M   'P 1'
#
loop_
_entity.id
_entity.type
_entity.pdbx_description
1 polymer ?
#
loop_
_entity_poly.entity_id
_entity_poly.type
_entity_poly.pdbx_seq_one_letter_code
_entity_poly.pdbx_strand_id
1 'polypeptide(L)'
;MTGFNPTSFFNGTWYVTHVKDKTSASVCQTFTTSTQDGKYKVEYKYNNGGQEYTVTCLTDQGGSPKLTFSCTRGESSTFQAEFTIMDTDYNDYAVFYRCVTFTSGSKADNYLVLRRDNSKKEIPAQAKSLTDPLDLKTCELTRTFVL
;
A
#
# COMPACT_ATOMS: atom_id res chain seq x y z
N MET A 1 5.40 -12.06 9.14
CA MET A 1 5.79 -11.79 10.53
C MET A 1 4.88 -12.48 11.54
N THR A 2 5.39 -12.80 12.73
CA THR A 2 4.60 -13.19 13.91
C THR A 2 4.22 -11.94 14.72
N GLY A 3 3.10 -11.99 15.46
CA GLY A 3 2.71 -10.89 16.36
C GLY A 3 2.27 -9.60 15.65
N PHE A 4 1.74 -9.69 14.42
CA PHE A 4 1.28 -8.50 13.70
C PHE A 4 0.17 -7.76 14.46
N ASN A 5 0.42 -6.49 14.76
CA ASN A 5 -0.59 -5.57 15.30
C ASN A 5 -1.22 -4.73 14.17
N PRO A 6 -2.46 -5.04 13.76
CA PRO A 6 -3.13 -4.28 12.70
C PRO A 6 -3.43 -2.83 13.12
N THR A 7 -3.79 -2.56 14.37
CA THR A 7 -4.08 -1.20 14.84
C THR A 7 -2.85 -0.29 14.75
N SER A 8 -1.66 -0.81 15.06
CA SER A 8 -0.41 -0.05 14.90
C SER A 8 -0.07 0.20 13.43
N PHE A 9 -0.33 -0.77 12.55
CA PHE A 9 -0.05 -0.64 11.13
C PHE A 9 -1.02 0.33 10.43
N PHE A 10 -2.33 0.20 10.68
CA PHE A 10 -3.40 1.01 10.11
C PHE A 10 -3.67 2.28 10.92
N ASN A 11 -2.58 2.98 11.25
CA ASN A 11 -2.61 4.27 11.90
C ASN A 11 -1.63 5.21 11.18
N GLY A 12 -2.14 6.32 10.64
CA GLY A 12 -1.34 7.35 9.99
C GLY A 12 -1.02 7.05 8.53
N THR A 13 0.05 7.68 8.03
CA THR A 13 0.40 7.65 6.60
C THR A 13 1.57 6.72 6.32
N TRP A 14 1.53 6.08 5.16
CA TRP A 14 2.62 5.29 4.59
C TRP A 14 2.90 5.76 3.16
N TYR A 15 4.17 5.88 2.81
CA TYR A 15 4.62 6.27 1.48
C TYR A 15 5.26 5.07 0.79
N VAL A 16 4.75 4.68 -0.37
CA VAL A 16 5.41 3.67 -1.21
C VAL A 16 6.70 4.27 -1.77
N THR A 17 7.83 3.70 -1.35
CA THR A 17 9.17 4.17 -1.74
C THR A 17 9.90 3.21 -2.66
N HIS A 18 9.55 1.92 -2.64
CA HIS A 18 10.12 0.94 -3.55
C HIS A 18 9.06 -0.06 -3.98
N VAL A 19 9.19 -0.55 -5.22
CA VAL A 19 8.26 -1.47 -5.86
C VAL A 19 9.04 -2.46 -6.71
N LYS A 20 8.56 -3.69 -6.83
CA LYS A 20 9.14 -4.65 -7.77
C LYS A 20 8.84 -4.25 -9.21
N ASP A 21 7.55 -4.04 -9.48
CA ASP A 21 7.06 -3.77 -10.83
C ASP A 21 6.47 -2.36 -10.94
N LYS A 22 7.10 -1.51 -11.75
CA LYS A 22 6.58 -0.16 -12.08
C LYS A 22 5.58 -0.26 -13.23
N THR A 23 4.45 -0.92 -13.00
CA THR A 23 3.44 -1.16 -14.05
C THR A 23 2.64 0.09 -14.42
N SER A 24 2.54 1.07 -13.51
CA SER A 24 1.88 2.35 -13.76
C SER A 24 2.28 3.40 -12.71
N ALA A 25 1.94 4.67 -12.97
CA ALA A 25 2.07 5.74 -11.98
C ALA A 25 1.21 5.49 -10.72
N SER A 26 0.14 4.69 -10.84
CA SER A 26 -0.70 4.31 -9.70
C SER A 26 -0.07 3.26 -8.79
N VAL A 27 1.13 2.73 -9.05
CA VAL A 27 1.80 1.86 -8.07
C VAL A 27 2.46 2.68 -6.96
N CYS A 28 3.04 3.85 -7.30
CA CYS A 28 3.65 4.78 -6.36
C CYS A 28 2.57 5.59 -5.64
N GLN A 29 2.15 5.15 -4.46
CA GLN A 29 1.01 5.73 -3.74
C GLN A 29 1.41 6.19 -2.34
N THR A 30 0.68 7.18 -1.86
CA THR A 30 0.58 7.49 -0.44
C THR A 30 -0.66 6.81 0.10
N PHE A 31 -0.50 5.93 1.08
CA PHE A 31 -1.59 5.32 1.81
C PHE A 31 -1.87 6.10 3.08
N THR A 32 -3.09 6.62 3.20
CA THR A 32 -3.63 7.10 4.47
C THR A 32 -4.38 5.95 5.12
N THR A 33 -3.99 5.58 6.33
CA THR A 33 -4.56 4.44 7.04
C THR A 33 -5.20 4.86 8.35
N SER A 34 -6.32 4.25 8.69
CA SER A 34 -7.04 4.53 9.93
C SER A 34 -7.88 3.34 10.36
N THR A 35 -8.40 3.42 11.58
CA THR A 35 -9.45 2.53 12.07
C THR A 35 -10.75 3.31 12.17
N GLN A 36 -11.85 2.79 11.60
CA GLN A 36 -13.18 3.41 11.61
C GLN A 36 -14.22 2.32 11.83
N ASP A 37 -15.09 2.48 12.83
CA ASP A 37 -16.20 1.56 13.12
C ASP A 37 -15.78 0.09 13.24
N GLY A 38 -14.62 -0.16 13.87
CA GLY A 38 -14.05 -1.51 14.02
C GLY A 38 -13.41 -2.08 12.75
N LYS A 39 -13.36 -1.32 11.65
CA LYS A 39 -12.74 -1.70 10.39
C LYS A 39 -11.42 -0.97 10.17
N TYR A 40 -10.48 -1.61 9.49
CA TYR A 40 -9.27 -0.97 9.01
C TYR A 40 -9.52 -0.36 7.63
N LYS A 41 -9.14 0.90 7.47
CA LYS A 41 -9.27 1.68 6.26
C LYS A 41 -7.91 1.97 5.65
N VAL A 42 -7.82 1.83 4.33
CA VAL A 42 -6.69 2.31 3.53
C VAL A 42 -7.24 3.18 2.41
N GLU A 43 -6.74 4.41 2.31
CA GLU A 43 -7.14 5.37 1.29
C GLU A 43 -5.92 5.83 0.49
N TYR A 44 -6.08 5.97 -0.82
CA TYR A 44 -5.05 6.57 -1.68
C TYR A 44 -5.68 7.29 -2.86
N LYS A 45 -4.90 8.18 -3.44
CA LYS A 45 -5.27 8.96 -4.63
C LYS A 45 -4.34 8.64 -5.79
N TYR A 46 -4.87 8.69 -7.00
CA TYR A 46 -4.07 8.61 -8.21
C TYR A 46 -4.69 9.46 -9.32
N ASN A 47 -3.82 10.02 -10.18
CA ASN A 47 -4.24 10.73 -11.38
C ASN A 47 -4.25 9.78 -12.57
N ASN A 48 -5.34 9.81 -13.35
CA ASN A 48 -5.42 9.13 -14.63
C ASN A 48 -6.09 10.06 -15.64
N GLY A 49 -5.36 10.45 -16.69
CA GLY A 49 -5.87 11.38 -17.71
C GLY A 49 -6.22 12.77 -17.20
N GLY A 50 -5.53 13.27 -16.17
CA GLY A 50 -5.81 14.59 -15.56
C GLY A 50 -6.97 14.61 -14.56
N GLN A 51 -7.67 13.48 -14.37
CA GLN A 51 -8.67 13.32 -13.32
C GLN A 51 -8.06 12.60 -12.11
N GLU A 52 -8.22 13.19 -10.93
CA GLU A 52 -7.87 12.56 -9.66
C GLU A 52 -8.99 11.59 -9.24
N TYR A 53 -8.60 10.38 -8.86
CA TYR A 53 -9.49 9.37 -8.29
C TYR A 53 -9.05 9.06 -6.86
N THR A 54 -10.03 8.97 -5.96
CA THR A 54 -9.83 8.47 -4.59
C THR A 54 -10.30 7.04 -4.49
N VAL A 55 -9.47 6.18 -3.93
CA VAL A 55 -9.80 4.79 -3.60
C VAL A 55 -9.90 4.65 -2.09
N THR A 56 -10.98 4.03 -1.61
CA THR A 56 -11.15 3.64 -0.21
C THR A 56 -11.26 2.13 -0.13
N CYS A 57 -10.39 1.51 0.66
CA CYS A 57 -10.38 0.08 0.94
C CYS A 57 -10.73 -0.16 2.40
N LEU A 58 -11.68 -1.06 2.67
CA LEU A 58 -12.10 -1.43 4.01
C LEU A 58 -11.98 -2.94 4.24
N THR A 59 -11.61 -3.32 5.46
CA THR A 59 -11.66 -4.70 5.94
C THR A 59 -12.07 -4.72 7.40
N ASP A 60 -12.86 -5.72 7.79
CA ASP A 60 -13.15 -6.07 9.18
C ASP A 60 -12.21 -7.18 9.71
N GLN A 61 -11.30 -7.67 8.88
CA GLN A 61 -10.30 -8.66 9.28
C GLN A 61 -9.24 -8.05 10.20
N GLY A 62 -8.80 -8.81 11.19
CA GLY A 62 -7.74 -8.42 12.12
C GLY A 62 -6.96 -9.62 12.63
N GLY A 63 -5.86 -9.37 13.34
CA GLY A 63 -5.03 -10.42 13.98
C GLY A 63 -4.18 -11.28 13.03
N SER A 64 -4.31 -11.07 11.71
CA SER A 64 -3.50 -11.72 10.67
C SER A 64 -2.73 -10.68 9.85
N PRO A 65 -1.47 -10.93 9.49
CA PRO A 65 -0.74 -10.09 8.54
C PRO A 65 -1.26 -10.23 7.10
N LYS A 66 -2.10 -11.23 6.82
CA LYS A 66 -2.79 -11.41 5.53
C LYS A 66 -4.23 -10.91 5.68
N LEU A 67 -4.58 -9.92 4.88
CA LEU A 67 -5.85 -9.20 4.95
C LEU A 67 -6.44 -9.02 3.55
N THR A 68 -7.74 -9.23 3.41
CA THR A 68 -8.48 -8.95 2.19
C THR A 68 -9.34 -7.71 2.38
N PHE A 69 -9.21 -6.77 1.46
CA PHE A 69 -9.90 -5.50 1.45
C PHE A 69 -10.87 -5.41 0.28
N SER A 70 -12.08 -4.92 0.56
CA SER A 70 -12.99 -4.45 -0.47
C SER A 70 -12.72 -2.97 -0.73
N CYS A 71 -12.36 -2.64 -1.96
CA CYS A 71 -11.95 -1.31 -2.38
C CYS A 71 -12.96 -0.68 -3.32
N THR A 72 -13.26 0.60 -3.15
CA THR A 72 -14.14 1.39 -4.01
C THR A 72 -13.40 2.60 -4.59
N ARG A 73 -13.66 2.92 -5.86
CA ARG A 73 -13.25 4.20 -6.48
C ARG A 73 -14.46 5.13 -6.56
N GLY A 74 -14.68 5.96 -5.55
CA GLY A 74 -15.95 6.68 -5.38
C GLY A 74 -17.13 5.70 -5.26
N GLU A 75 -18.26 5.99 -5.90
CA GLU A 75 -19.47 5.13 -5.86
C GLU A 75 -19.51 4.02 -6.93
N SER A 76 -18.55 3.98 -7.86
CA SER A 76 -18.79 3.35 -9.18
C SER A 76 -18.06 2.02 -9.46
N SER A 77 -16.90 1.76 -8.85
CA SER A 77 -16.17 0.51 -9.13
C SER A 77 -15.61 -0.11 -7.87
N THR A 78 -15.85 -1.41 -7.71
CA THR A 78 -15.39 -2.24 -6.60
C THR A 78 -14.34 -3.23 -7.07
N PHE A 79 -13.26 -3.39 -6.33
CA PHE A 79 -12.26 -4.43 -6.58
C PHE A 79 -11.74 -4.98 -5.25
N GLN A 80 -11.07 -6.13 -5.27
CA GLN A 80 -10.50 -6.75 -4.07
C GLN A 80 -9.00 -6.52 -4.03
N ALA A 81 -8.47 -6.25 -2.85
CA ALA A 81 -7.04 -6.16 -2.61
C ALA A 81 -6.61 -7.07 -1.46
N GLU A 82 -5.69 -7.97 -1.71
CA GLU A 82 -5.06 -8.83 -0.72
C GLU A 82 -3.72 -8.22 -0.31
N PHE A 83 -3.59 -7.87 0.96
CA PHE A 83 -2.35 -7.36 1.54
C PHE A 83 -1.74 -8.42 2.44
N THR A 84 -0.44 -8.67 2.26
CA THR A 84 0.36 -9.49 3.16
C THR A 84 1.49 -8.64 3.72
N ILE A 85 1.40 -8.31 5.01
CA ILE A 85 2.42 -7.53 5.72
C ILE A 85 3.51 -8.51 6.12
N MET A 86 4.62 -8.48 5.39
CA MET A 86 5.70 -9.44 5.52
C MET A 86 6.55 -9.11 6.74
N ASP A 87 6.85 -7.83 6.93
CA ASP A 87 7.61 -7.28 8.04
C ASP A 87 7.31 -5.79 8.25
N THR A 88 7.38 -5.30 9.48
CA THR A 88 7.22 -3.89 9.83
C THR A 88 7.66 -3.63 11.27
N ASP A 89 8.27 -2.48 11.51
CA ASP A 89 8.52 -1.95 12.86
C ASP A 89 7.45 -0.95 13.31
N TYR A 90 6.39 -0.78 12.50
CA TYR A 90 5.27 0.16 12.63
C TYR A 90 5.63 1.65 12.55
N ASN A 91 6.87 2.02 12.89
CA ASN A 91 7.32 3.38 13.13
C ASN A 91 8.10 3.98 11.96
N ASP A 92 8.75 3.16 11.14
CA ASP A 92 9.62 3.63 10.07
C ASP A 92 9.35 2.90 8.76
N TYR A 93 9.15 1.58 8.77
CA TYR A 93 9.02 0.79 7.55
C TYR A 93 7.97 -0.29 7.58
N ALA A 94 7.57 -0.72 6.38
CA ALA A 94 6.96 -2.01 6.17
C ALA A 94 7.38 -2.60 4.83
N VAL A 95 7.55 -3.92 4.78
CA VAL A 95 7.61 -4.71 3.56
C VAL A 95 6.25 -5.38 3.42
N PHE A 96 5.56 -5.12 2.31
CA PHE A 96 4.25 -5.72 2.08
C PHE A 96 4.09 -6.18 0.64
N TYR A 97 3.45 -7.33 0.49
CA TYR A 97 2.96 -7.82 -0.78
C TYR A 97 1.51 -7.37 -0.96
N ARG A 98 1.17 -6.94 -2.17
CA ARG A 98 -0.18 -6.57 -2.58
C ARG A 98 -0.58 -7.33 -3.82
N CYS A 99 -1.75 -7.94 -3.83
CA CYS A 99 -2.40 -8.45 -5.03
C CYS A 99 -3.78 -7.81 -5.19
N VAL A 100 -4.06 -7.23 -6.35
CA VAL A 100 -5.36 -6.63 -6.69
C VAL A 100 -6.06 -7.54 -7.68
N THR A 101 -7.34 -7.85 -7.43
CA THR A 101 -8.23 -8.54 -8.36
C THR A 101 -9.29 -7.56 -8.85
N PHE A 102 -9.25 -7.23 -10.15
CA PHE A 102 -10.19 -6.32 -10.79
C PHE A 102 -11.54 -7.02 -11.08
N THR A 103 -12.58 -6.24 -11.38
CA THR A 103 -13.91 -6.77 -11.74
C THR A 103 -13.89 -7.66 -12.98
N SER A 104 -12.94 -7.46 -13.89
CA SER A 104 -12.68 -8.32 -15.05
C SER A 104 -12.13 -9.70 -14.69
N GLY A 105 -11.75 -9.92 -13.43
CA GLY A 105 -11.05 -11.13 -12.96
C GLY A 105 -9.54 -11.10 -13.16
N SER A 106 -9.00 -10.11 -13.87
CA SER A 106 -7.55 -9.95 -14.00
C SER A 106 -6.92 -9.59 -12.66
N LYS A 107 -5.67 -10.04 -12.46
CA LYS A 107 -4.90 -9.79 -11.24
C LYS A 107 -3.64 -9.00 -11.56
N ALA A 108 -3.25 -8.13 -10.63
CA ALA A 108 -1.98 -7.42 -10.66
C ALA A 108 -1.40 -7.39 -9.25
N ASP A 109 -0.14 -7.79 -9.11
CA ASP A 109 0.52 -7.84 -7.82
C ASP A 109 1.83 -7.05 -7.77
N ASN A 110 2.35 -6.88 -6.56
CA ASN A 110 3.61 -6.20 -6.32
C ASN A 110 4.18 -6.49 -4.93
N TYR A 111 5.49 -6.34 -4.81
CA TYR A 111 6.19 -6.24 -3.54
C TYR A 111 6.64 -4.80 -3.33
N LEU A 112 6.37 -4.28 -2.15
CA LEU A 112 6.42 -2.85 -1.89
C LEU A 112 7.14 -2.58 -0.56
N VAL A 113 7.99 -1.55 -0.54
CA VAL A 113 8.54 -0.98 0.69
C VAL A 113 7.84 0.33 0.99
N LEU A 114 7.25 0.40 2.18
CA LEU A 114 6.61 1.58 2.73
C LEU A 114 7.54 2.26 3.72
N ARG A 115 7.47 3.60 3.76
CA ARG A 115 8.13 4.43 4.77
C ARG A 115 7.11 5.34 5.45
N ARG A 116 7.31 5.65 6.72
CA ARG A 116 6.55 6.72 7.40
C ARG A 116 7.00 8.12 6.98
N ASP A 117 8.21 8.23 6.42
CA ASP A 117 8.80 9.48 5.94
C ASP A 117 9.19 9.34 4.46
N ASN A 118 8.60 10.18 3.60
CA ASN A 118 8.82 10.13 2.15
C ASN A 118 10.18 10.67 1.69
N SER A 119 10.93 11.31 2.58
CA SER A 119 12.30 11.77 2.32
C SER A 119 13.31 10.63 2.35
N LYS A 120 12.99 9.53 3.05
CA LYS A 120 13.85 8.35 3.16
C LYS A 120 13.79 7.52 1.89
N LYS A 121 14.87 7.57 1.10
CA LYS A 121 14.98 6.89 -0.20
C LYS A 121 15.67 5.53 -0.15
N GLU A 122 16.30 5.18 0.96
CA GLU A 122 16.98 3.91 1.12
C GLU A 122 16.05 2.83 1.68
N ILE A 123 16.31 1.58 1.29
CA ILE A 123 15.70 0.41 1.92
C ILE A 123 16.33 0.21 3.32
N PRO A 124 15.53 0.14 4.40
CA PRO A 124 16.03 -0.10 5.75
C PRO A 124 16.82 -1.39 5.87
N ALA A 125 17.89 -1.39 6.68
CA ALA A 125 18.74 -2.57 6.87
C ALA A 125 17.95 -3.81 7.32
N GLN A 126 16.93 -3.61 8.16
CA GLN A 126 16.05 -4.66 8.66
C GLN A 126 15.20 -5.31 7.55
N ALA A 127 14.85 -4.55 6.51
CA ALA A 127 14.05 -5.02 5.38
C ALA A 127 14.89 -5.77 4.32
N LYS A 128 16.22 -5.56 4.28
CA LYS A 128 17.10 -6.05 3.21
C LYS A 128 17.00 -7.55 2.96
N SER A 129 16.99 -8.36 4.02
CA SER A 129 16.88 -9.82 3.87
C SER A 129 15.64 -10.28 3.09
N LEU A 130 14.53 -9.52 3.16
CA LEU A 130 13.31 -9.79 2.41
C LEU A 130 13.32 -9.15 1.02
N THR A 131 14.02 -8.03 0.84
CA THR A 131 13.94 -7.21 -0.37
C THR A 131 15.06 -7.42 -1.37
N ASP A 132 16.25 -7.82 -0.91
CA ASP A 132 17.43 -8.02 -1.77
C ASP A 132 17.16 -9.02 -2.91
N PRO A 133 16.41 -10.13 -2.71
CA PRO A 133 16.08 -11.06 -3.80
C PRO A 133 15.03 -10.54 -4.78
N LEU A 134 14.43 -9.37 -4.54
CA LEU A 134 13.26 -8.88 -5.28
C LEU A 134 13.60 -7.81 -6.33
N ASP A 135 14.86 -7.34 -6.38
CA ASP A 135 15.34 -6.30 -7.31
C ASP A 135 14.43 -5.05 -7.34
N LEU A 136 14.07 -4.56 -6.15
CA LEU A 136 13.10 -3.47 -6.02
C LEU A 136 13.63 -2.16 -6.62
N LYS A 137 12.73 -1.42 -7.27
CA LYS A 137 12.97 -0.14 -7.92
C LYS A 137 12.39 0.98 -7.07
N THR A 138 13.11 2.10 -6.94
CA THR A 138 12.61 3.29 -6.21
C THR A 138 11.35 3.86 -6.84
N CYS A 139 10.31 4.10 -6.04
CA CYS A 139 9.12 4.84 -6.42
C CYS A 139 9.29 6.31 -6.07
N GLU A 140 9.07 7.17 -7.06
CA GLU A 140 8.92 8.59 -6.83
C GLU A 140 7.43 8.94 -6.89
N LEU A 141 6.91 9.48 -5.79
CA LEU A 141 5.60 10.08 -5.79
C LEU A 141 5.68 11.31 -6.69
N THR A 142 5.05 11.24 -7.87
CA THR A 142 4.96 12.38 -8.75
C THR A 142 4.14 13.46 -8.04
N ARG A 143 4.82 14.48 -7.50
CA ARG A 143 4.16 15.73 -7.10
C ARG A 143 3.51 16.26 -8.36
N THR A 144 2.19 16.16 -8.46
CA THR A 144 1.46 16.95 -9.45
C THR A 144 1.63 18.39 -8.97
N PHE A 145 2.59 19.11 -9.56
CA PHE A 145 2.64 20.55 -9.43
C PHE A 145 1.37 21.07 -10.09
N VAL A 146 0.44 21.54 -9.27
CA VAL A 146 -0.60 22.45 -9.76
C VAL A 146 0.12 23.78 -9.95
N LEU A 147 0.42 24.11 -11.22
CA LEU A 147 0.80 25.45 -11.64
C LEU A 147 -0.44 26.35 -11.66
#